data_AF-A0A2P8QEC5-F1
#
_entry.id   AF-A0A2P8QEC5-F1
#
_cell.length_a   1.000
_cell.length_b   1.000
_cell.length_c   1.000
_cell.angle_alpha   90.00
_cell.angle_beta   90.00
_cell.angle_gamma   90.00
#
_symmetry.space_group_name_H-M   'P 1'
#
loop_
_entity.id
_entity.type
_entity.pdbx_description
1 polymer ?
#
loop_
_entity_poly.entity_id
_entity_poly.type
_entity_poly.pdbx_seq_one_letter_code
_entity_poly.pdbx_strand_id
1 'polypeptide(L)'
;MNSKRFALIATSALTGALMLTACNGDDIDAGGAAHESAGGHASADSAQAAGAIGRYGKDAAGATFFASVLTGDNEVPVEGKPAVGDKDGRAVALMRVQGQDVSFALAWSGTDTPTLAHLHQGGRGVNGDVKIPFFTEKLKDGSKHVYGTVKVKDAALLRDIKAHPEKFYFNLHTGEFPGGAVRGQAFALPGRVDLPGTIRDSALRGVVKGSQVYACTKQPDGTYAFTQDNVEATLQGDIDHTFAKPGPTGPPQWIAPDGSSVTGSVLNKFDNGEGNIPELILKATQTGADKGLLAKTQTVLRLNTEGGVAPAGTCDAGAHPTAKVPYTADYLFLATQ
;
A
#
# COMPACT_ATOMS: atom_id res chain seq x y z
N MET A 1 52.71 22.40 40.69
CA MET A 1 51.52 23.25 40.48
C MET A 1 50.40 22.34 40.02
N ASN A 2 49.74 21.60 40.93
CA ASN A 2 48.50 21.96 41.63
C ASN A 2 47.42 22.57 40.74
N SER A 3 46.43 21.77 40.34
CA SER A 3 45.07 21.89 40.92
C SER A 3 44.18 20.71 40.48
N LYS A 4 43.76 19.90 41.46
CA LYS A 4 42.57 19.04 41.36
C LYS A 4 41.32 19.93 41.45
N ARG A 5 40.26 19.61 40.70
CA ARG A 5 38.87 19.90 41.10
C ARG A 5 37.98 18.71 40.76
N PHE A 6 37.46 18.10 41.82
CA PHE A 6 36.28 17.24 41.83
C PHE A 6 35.04 18.14 41.74
N ALA A 7 34.03 17.73 40.97
CA ALA A 7 32.63 18.04 41.26
C ALA A 7 31.70 17.02 40.57
N LEU A 8 30.92 16.34 41.41
CA LEU A 8 29.68 15.60 41.13
C LEU A 8 28.71 16.41 40.24
N ILE A 9 27.79 15.74 39.53
CA ILE A 9 26.33 15.97 39.64
C ILE A 9 25.53 14.96 38.78
N ALA A 10 24.64 14.26 39.50
CA ALA A 10 23.31 13.74 39.18
C ALA A 10 23.04 12.97 37.87
N THR A 11 22.90 11.65 38.03
CA THR A 11 21.91 10.85 37.32
C THR A 11 20.50 11.32 37.71
N SER A 12 19.76 11.89 36.77
CA SER A 12 18.31 12.06 36.87
C SER A 12 17.64 11.26 35.76
N ALA A 13 17.12 10.09 36.12
CA ALA A 13 16.13 9.39 35.32
C ALA A 13 14.82 10.21 35.36
N LEU A 14 14.49 10.86 34.25
CA LEU A 14 13.14 11.35 34.00
C LEU A 14 12.45 10.37 33.04
N THR A 15 11.68 9.46 33.62
CA THR A 15 10.56 8.81 32.95
C THR A 15 9.51 9.88 32.61
N GLY A 16 9.69 10.55 31.48
CA GLY A 16 8.67 11.38 30.87
C GLY A 16 7.78 10.53 29.97
N ALA A 17 6.65 10.07 30.49
CA ALA A 17 5.56 9.60 29.64
C ALA A 17 5.00 10.81 28.87
N LEU A 18 5.46 10.97 27.62
CA LEU A 18 4.92 11.96 26.71
C LEU A 18 3.58 11.43 26.17
N MET A 19 2.49 11.83 26.81
CA MET A 19 1.15 11.69 26.23
C MET A 19 1.10 12.51 24.94
N LEU A 20 1.17 11.85 23.78
CA LEU A 20 0.90 12.46 22.49
C LEU A 20 -0.62 12.65 22.37
N THR A 21 -1.09 13.85 22.65
CA THR A 21 -2.41 14.32 22.21
C THR A 21 -2.29 14.70 20.73
N ALA A 22 -2.60 13.76 19.83
CA ALA A 22 -2.69 14.03 18.40
C ALA A 22 -4.09 14.57 18.07
N CYS A 23 -4.12 15.82 17.59
CA CYS A 23 -5.13 16.41 16.71
C CYS A 23 -6.62 16.23 17.08
N ASN A 24 -7.11 16.99 18.06
CA ASN A 24 -8.47 17.54 18.01
C ASN A 24 -8.35 19.06 17.84
N GLY A 25 -8.98 19.61 16.80
CA GLY A 25 -9.07 21.05 16.60
C GLY A 25 -10.22 21.61 17.42
N ASP A 26 -9.94 22.60 18.26
CA ASP A 26 -10.93 23.49 18.88
C ASP A 26 -10.51 24.93 18.55
N ASP A 27 -11.34 25.66 17.81
CA ASP A 27 -11.28 27.11 17.68
C ASP A 27 -12.44 27.73 18.47
N ILE A 28 -12.11 28.69 19.35
CA ILE A 28 -13.04 29.45 20.18
C ILE A 28 -13.55 30.68 19.41
N ASP A 29 -14.86 30.61 19.11
CA ASP A 29 -15.95 31.60 19.19
C ASP A 29 -15.68 33.12 19.16
N ALA A 30 -16.46 33.81 18.31
CA ALA A 30 -17.03 35.13 18.60
C ALA A 30 -18.32 35.40 17.77
N GLY A 31 -19.47 35.01 18.31
CA GLY A 31 -20.61 35.93 18.52
C GLY A 31 -21.77 35.98 17.51
N GLY A 32 -22.99 35.65 17.99
CA GLY A 32 -24.23 36.33 17.56
C GLY A 32 -25.49 35.50 17.29
N ALA A 33 -26.33 35.35 18.34
CA ALA A 33 -27.80 35.23 18.34
C ALA A 33 -28.52 33.98 17.75
N ALA A 34 -28.92 33.11 18.69
CA ALA A 34 -30.23 32.47 18.88
C ALA A 34 -31.00 31.84 17.69
N HIS A 35 -31.04 30.50 17.67
CA HIS A 35 -32.29 29.75 17.59
C HIS A 35 -32.11 28.34 18.19
N GLU A 36 -32.93 28.01 19.19
CA GLU A 36 -32.97 26.69 19.81
C GLU A 36 -33.49 25.63 18.82
N SER A 37 -32.78 24.50 18.75
CA SER A 37 -33.28 23.21 18.30
C SER A 37 -32.34 22.12 18.81
N ALA A 38 -32.71 21.53 19.94
CA ALA A 38 -32.00 20.44 20.58
C ALA A 38 -31.90 19.21 19.67
N GLY A 39 -30.67 18.81 19.34
CA GLY A 39 -30.32 17.54 18.71
C GLY A 39 -28.95 17.12 19.24
N GLY A 40 -28.92 16.23 20.23
CA GLY A 40 -27.71 15.84 20.93
C GLY A 40 -26.68 15.19 20.01
N HIS A 41 -25.50 15.81 19.93
CA HIS A 41 -24.30 15.17 19.41
C HIS A 41 -23.80 14.15 20.42
N ALA A 42 -24.08 12.87 20.15
CA ALA A 42 -23.39 11.77 20.80
C ALA A 42 -22.02 11.61 20.11
N SER A 43 -20.96 12.13 20.74
CA SER A 43 -19.59 11.74 20.43
C SER A 43 -19.47 10.23 20.60
N ALA A 44 -19.28 9.52 19.49
CA ALA A 44 -19.05 8.09 19.50
C ALA A 44 -17.62 7.83 20.02
N ASP A 45 -17.55 7.57 21.32
CA ASP A 45 -16.41 6.99 22.01
C ASP A 45 -16.17 5.57 21.47
N SER A 46 -15.40 5.45 20.39
CA SER A 46 -14.97 4.16 19.87
C SER A 46 -13.75 3.67 20.65
N ALA A 47 -13.95 3.28 21.89
CA ALA A 47 -12.99 2.47 22.62
C ALA A 47 -12.86 1.09 21.94
N GLN A 48 -11.96 1.00 20.96
CA GLN A 48 -11.61 -0.23 20.25
C GLN A 48 -10.74 -1.08 21.20
N ALA A 49 -11.17 -2.31 21.47
CA ALA A 49 -10.44 -3.22 22.34
C ALA A 49 -9.05 -3.51 21.73
N ALA A 50 -8.00 -3.32 22.53
CA ALA A 50 -6.61 -3.60 22.16
C ALA A 50 -6.50 -4.95 21.45
N GLY A 51 -6.13 -4.92 20.18
CA GLY A 51 -5.86 -6.13 19.41
C GLY A 51 -4.66 -6.85 19.99
N ALA A 52 -4.74 -8.18 20.09
CA ALA A 52 -3.58 -8.95 20.53
C ALA A 52 -2.64 -9.15 19.35
N ILE A 53 -1.50 -8.45 19.37
CA ILE A 53 -0.37 -8.73 18.48
C ILE A 53 0.01 -10.20 18.63
N GLY A 54 0.31 -10.85 17.50
CA GLY A 54 0.66 -12.27 17.45
C GLY A 54 -0.53 -13.22 17.37
N ARG A 55 -1.78 -12.74 17.38
CA ARG A 55 -2.97 -13.60 17.17
C ARG A 55 -3.48 -13.53 15.73
N TYR A 56 -3.55 -14.71 15.09
CA TYR A 56 -4.17 -14.91 13.79
C TYR A 56 -5.08 -16.15 13.83
N GLY A 57 -6.40 -15.93 13.77
CA GLY A 57 -7.37 -17.03 13.76
C GLY A 57 -7.47 -17.71 12.39
N LYS A 58 -8.00 -18.94 12.34
CA LYS A 58 -8.33 -19.63 11.09
C LYS A 58 -9.33 -18.83 10.25
N ASP A 59 -9.29 -19.02 8.94
CA ASP A 59 -10.26 -18.39 8.05
C ASP A 59 -11.66 -19.01 8.23
N ALA A 60 -12.68 -18.16 8.22
CA ALA A 60 -14.08 -18.55 8.17
C ALA A 60 -14.71 -18.27 6.80
N ALA A 61 -15.92 -18.81 6.60
CA ALA A 61 -16.75 -18.44 5.44
C ALA A 61 -17.07 -16.93 5.47
N GLY A 62 -17.00 -16.26 4.32
CA GLY A 62 -17.25 -14.82 4.19
C GLY A 62 -16.10 -13.91 4.64
N ALA A 63 -14.91 -14.47 4.90
CA ALA A 63 -13.69 -13.68 5.06
C ALA A 63 -13.35 -12.95 3.76
N THR A 64 -13.04 -11.66 3.88
CA THR A 64 -12.61 -10.82 2.75
C THR A 64 -11.18 -10.35 3.02
N PHE A 65 -10.34 -10.41 2.00
CA PHE A 65 -8.92 -10.11 2.11
C PHE A 65 -8.59 -8.84 1.34
N PHE A 66 -7.61 -8.10 1.84
CA PHE A 66 -7.16 -6.84 1.27
C PHE A 66 -5.65 -6.78 1.30
N ALA A 67 -5.08 -6.04 0.35
CA ALA A 67 -3.67 -5.72 0.30
C ALA A 67 -3.44 -4.24 0.02
N SER A 68 -2.24 -3.79 0.34
CA SER A 68 -1.69 -2.50 -0.07
C SER A 68 -0.17 -2.57 -0.12
N VAL A 69 0.42 -1.75 -0.99
CA VAL A 69 1.84 -1.42 -0.95
C VAL A 69 1.94 0.06 -0.64
N LEU A 70 2.63 0.39 0.45
CA LEU A 70 2.72 1.73 1.00
C LEU A 70 4.09 2.33 0.66
N THR A 71 4.11 3.60 0.30
CA THR A 71 5.32 4.40 0.02
C THR A 71 5.18 5.77 0.67
N GLY A 72 6.29 6.46 0.94
CA GLY A 72 6.22 7.84 1.41
C GLY A 72 5.71 8.83 0.37
N ASP A 73 5.86 8.50 -0.93
CA ASP A 73 5.36 9.36 -2.02
C ASP A 73 3.83 9.46 -2.07
N ASN A 74 3.13 8.50 -1.44
CA ASN A 74 1.68 8.52 -1.33
C ASN A 74 1.16 9.37 -0.16
N GLU A 75 2.03 9.84 0.73
CA GLU A 75 1.64 10.72 1.85
C GLU A 75 1.16 12.08 1.37
N VAL A 76 0.25 12.70 2.12
CA VAL A 76 -0.33 14.01 1.78
C VAL A 76 0.03 15.00 2.88
N PRO A 77 1.06 15.84 2.67
CA PRO A 77 1.46 16.84 3.64
C PRO A 77 0.35 17.85 3.93
N VAL A 78 0.29 18.30 5.18
CA VAL A 78 -0.58 19.41 5.59
C VAL A 78 0.31 20.47 6.25
N GLU A 79 0.16 21.72 5.83
CA GLU A 79 0.96 22.82 6.36
C GLU A 79 0.77 22.95 7.88
N GLY A 80 1.88 23.16 8.59
CA GLY A 80 1.91 23.27 10.05
C GLY A 80 1.62 21.96 10.80
N LYS A 81 1.49 20.82 10.10
CA LYS A 81 1.35 19.49 10.71
C LYS A 81 2.69 18.75 10.74
N PRO A 82 2.80 17.66 11.54
CA PRO A 82 4.05 16.91 11.66
C PRO A 82 4.52 16.33 10.31
N ALA A 83 5.82 16.02 10.23
CA ALA A 83 6.45 15.52 9.01
C ALA A 83 5.81 14.21 8.51
N VAL A 84 5.72 14.10 7.19
CA VAL A 84 5.22 12.92 6.47
C VAL A 84 6.12 12.56 5.30
N GLY A 85 6.01 11.33 4.82
CA GLY A 85 6.57 10.91 3.53
C GLY A 85 8.04 10.48 3.60
N ASP A 86 8.26 9.31 4.20
CA ASP A 86 9.56 8.63 4.19
C ASP A 86 9.91 8.17 2.77
N LYS A 87 10.88 8.83 2.14
CA LYS A 87 11.26 8.59 0.75
C LYS A 87 11.85 7.20 0.52
N ASP A 88 12.57 6.69 1.52
CA ASP A 88 13.19 5.37 1.50
C ASP A 88 12.20 4.29 1.97
N GLY A 89 11.17 4.72 2.72
CA GLY A 89 10.15 3.87 3.30
C GLY A 89 9.30 3.12 2.27
N ARG A 90 9.18 1.82 2.49
CA ARG A 90 8.24 0.92 1.80
C ARG A 90 7.60 -0.02 2.79
N ALA A 91 6.32 -0.32 2.62
CA ALA A 91 5.65 -1.37 3.38
C ALA A 91 4.64 -2.16 2.55
N VAL A 92 4.38 -3.39 2.98
CA VAL A 92 3.23 -4.18 2.54
C VAL A 92 2.26 -4.26 3.70
N ALA A 93 0.97 -4.11 3.42
CA ALA A 93 -0.09 -4.39 4.38
C ALA A 93 -1.03 -5.44 3.80
N LEU A 94 -1.33 -6.47 4.58
CA LEU A 94 -2.35 -7.46 4.32
C LEU A 94 -3.39 -7.38 5.44
N MET A 95 -4.67 -7.46 5.08
CA MET A 95 -5.77 -7.41 6.03
C MET A 95 -6.82 -8.45 5.69
N ARG A 96 -7.46 -9.03 6.71
CA ARG A 96 -8.61 -9.92 6.58
C ARG A 96 -9.73 -9.41 7.49
N VAL A 97 -10.91 -9.26 6.93
CA VAL A 97 -12.13 -8.93 7.68
C VAL A 97 -13.05 -10.16 7.73
N GLN A 98 -13.25 -10.73 8.92
CA GLN A 98 -14.20 -11.83 9.15
C GLN A 98 -15.02 -11.61 10.43
N GLY A 99 -16.35 -11.57 10.30
CA GLY A 99 -17.20 -11.14 11.41
C GLY A 99 -16.75 -9.77 11.93
N GLN A 100 -16.43 -9.67 13.22
CA GLN A 100 -15.89 -8.47 13.87
C GLN A 100 -14.35 -8.47 13.99
N ASP A 101 -13.69 -9.55 13.55
CA ASP A 101 -12.25 -9.67 13.65
C ASP A 101 -11.61 -9.10 12.38
N VAL A 102 -10.78 -8.07 12.58
CA VAL A 102 -9.91 -7.51 11.55
C VAL A 102 -8.49 -7.93 11.85
N SER A 103 -8.02 -8.94 11.13
CA SER A 103 -6.66 -9.44 11.22
C SER A 103 -5.77 -8.67 10.25
N PHE A 104 -4.55 -8.36 10.65
CA PHE A 104 -3.59 -7.62 9.83
C PHE A 104 -2.21 -8.29 9.88
N ALA A 105 -1.44 -8.09 8.82
CA ALA A 105 -0.01 -8.34 8.76
C ALA A 105 0.65 -7.19 7.98
N LEU A 106 1.67 -6.56 8.56
CA LEU A 106 2.45 -5.51 7.92
C LEU A 106 3.93 -5.90 7.94
N ALA A 107 4.66 -5.57 6.90
CA ALA A 107 6.12 -5.62 6.86
C ALA A 107 6.66 -4.39 6.15
N TRP A 108 7.83 -3.92 6.58
CA TRP A 108 8.41 -2.66 6.13
C TRP A 108 9.92 -2.77 5.94
N SER A 109 10.43 -1.94 5.05
CA SER A 109 11.85 -1.73 4.79
C SER A 109 12.10 -0.26 4.50
N GLY A 110 13.34 0.20 4.70
CA GLY A 110 13.70 1.59 4.48
C GLY A 110 13.17 2.58 5.52
N THR A 111 12.31 2.14 6.45
CA THR A 111 11.80 2.97 7.55
C THR A 111 12.48 2.65 8.88
N ASP A 112 12.41 3.62 9.79
CA ASP A 112 12.59 3.40 11.23
C ASP A 112 11.54 2.44 11.82
N THR A 113 11.75 2.03 13.08
CA THR A 113 10.80 1.12 13.76
C THR A 113 9.43 1.81 13.93
N PRO A 114 8.33 1.19 13.47
CA PRO A 114 7.01 1.80 13.50
C PRO A 114 6.52 2.12 14.91
N THR A 115 5.89 3.28 15.04
CA THR A 115 5.25 3.77 16.27
C THR A 115 3.76 3.47 16.27
N LEU A 116 3.09 3.60 15.11
CA LEU A 116 1.65 3.41 14.94
C LEU A 116 1.37 2.80 13.56
N ALA A 117 0.26 2.08 13.43
CA ALA A 117 -0.33 1.80 12.12
C ALA A 117 -1.85 1.78 12.18
N HIS A 118 -2.47 2.33 11.14
CA HIS A 118 -3.91 2.54 11.08
C HIS A 118 -4.49 2.20 9.70
N LEU A 119 -5.79 1.95 9.67
CA LEU A 119 -6.64 2.11 8.49
C LEU A 119 -7.41 3.43 8.63
N HIS A 120 -7.27 4.29 7.64
CA HIS A 120 -8.00 5.55 7.53
C HIS A 120 -9.10 5.44 6.46
N GLN A 121 -10.10 6.31 6.54
CA GLN A 121 -11.12 6.48 5.50
C GLN A 121 -10.84 7.75 4.69
N GLY A 122 -10.26 7.59 3.51
CA GLY A 122 -9.98 8.64 2.55
C GLY A 122 -9.62 8.06 1.18
N GLY A 123 -9.99 8.78 0.12
CA GLY A 123 -9.60 8.43 -1.24
C GLY A 123 -8.13 8.76 -1.54
N ARG A 124 -7.66 8.34 -2.70
CA ARG A 124 -6.32 8.69 -3.21
C ARG A 124 -6.08 10.20 -3.13
N GLY A 125 -4.93 10.59 -2.59
CA GLY A 125 -4.56 12.01 -2.45
C GLY A 125 -5.33 12.81 -1.38
N VAL A 126 -6.24 12.19 -0.63
CA VAL A 126 -7.05 12.86 0.39
C VAL A 126 -6.81 12.25 1.78
N ASN A 127 -6.43 13.07 2.75
CA ASN A 127 -6.34 12.66 4.16
C ASN A 127 -7.73 12.41 4.75
N GLY A 128 -7.85 11.47 5.68
CA GLY A 128 -9.11 11.18 6.34
C GLY A 128 -8.95 10.57 7.73
N ASP A 129 -10.07 10.39 8.43
CA ASP A 129 -10.08 9.93 9.82
C ASP A 129 -9.51 8.52 9.98
N VAL A 130 -8.87 8.27 11.12
CA VAL A 130 -8.55 6.91 11.58
C VAL A 130 -9.85 6.16 11.86
N LYS A 131 -10.03 4.99 11.26
CA LYS A 131 -11.19 4.10 11.50
C LYS A 131 -10.82 2.80 12.22
N ILE A 132 -9.62 2.29 11.98
CA ILE A 132 -9.13 1.08 12.67
C ILE A 132 -7.67 1.31 13.08
N PRO A 133 -7.38 1.48 14.38
CA PRO A 133 -6.02 1.42 14.87
C PRO A 133 -5.57 -0.04 14.98
N PHE A 134 -4.49 -0.40 14.27
CA PHE A 134 -3.93 -1.76 14.33
C PHE A 134 -3.04 -1.95 15.55
N PHE A 135 -2.17 -0.96 15.82
CA PHE A 135 -1.40 -0.83 17.05
C PHE A 135 -1.10 0.65 17.31
N THR A 136 -0.98 1.00 18.59
CA THR A 136 -0.82 2.39 19.06
C THR A 136 0.44 2.58 19.90
N GLU A 137 1.32 1.59 19.93
CA GLU A 137 2.56 1.60 20.70
C GLU A 137 3.73 1.24 19.81
N LYS A 138 4.89 1.84 20.10
CA LYS A 138 6.12 1.56 19.36
C LYS A 138 6.44 0.07 19.44
N LEU A 139 6.66 -0.51 18.26
CA LEU A 139 7.12 -1.89 18.17
C LEU A 139 8.55 -2.02 18.70
N LYS A 140 8.96 -3.25 18.99
CA LYS A 140 10.32 -3.54 19.43
C LYS A 140 11.32 -3.10 18.35
N ASP A 141 12.38 -2.41 18.78
CA ASP A 141 13.45 -1.99 17.87
C ASP A 141 14.01 -3.18 17.08
N GLY A 142 14.21 -2.96 15.78
CA GLY A 142 14.69 -3.98 14.84
C GLY A 142 13.60 -4.87 14.26
N SER A 143 12.34 -4.76 14.71
CA SER A 143 11.21 -5.42 14.05
C SER A 143 11.09 -4.96 12.60
N LYS A 144 10.79 -5.92 11.71
CA LYS A 144 10.56 -5.69 10.27
C LYS A 144 9.17 -6.09 9.80
N HIS A 145 8.41 -6.72 10.69
CA HIS A 145 7.02 -7.10 10.44
C HIS A 145 6.23 -7.18 11.75
N VAL A 146 4.91 -7.10 11.64
CA VAL A 146 3.96 -7.30 12.73
C VAL A 146 2.70 -7.94 12.18
N TYR A 147 2.02 -8.74 12.99
CA TYR A 147 0.69 -9.24 12.68
C TYR A 147 -0.15 -9.31 13.95
N GLY A 148 -1.46 -9.24 13.81
CA GLY A 148 -2.38 -9.24 14.93
C GLY A 148 -3.83 -9.26 14.48
N THR A 149 -4.72 -9.16 15.46
CA THR A 149 -6.15 -9.04 15.22
C THR A 149 -6.76 -8.03 16.18
N VAL A 150 -7.51 -7.08 15.65
CA VAL A 150 -8.32 -6.12 16.41
C VAL A 150 -9.81 -6.45 16.26
N LYS A 151 -10.60 -6.11 17.29
CA LYS A 151 -12.06 -6.26 17.23
C LYS A 151 -12.71 -4.94 16.84
N VAL A 152 -13.48 -4.97 15.76
CA VAL A 152 -14.24 -3.82 15.26
C VAL A 152 -15.73 -4.07 15.45
N LYS A 153 -16.36 -3.27 16.33
CA LYS A 153 -17.79 -3.41 16.66
C LYS A 153 -18.70 -2.79 15.61
N ASP A 154 -18.21 -1.79 14.88
CA ASP A 154 -18.98 -1.07 13.87
C ASP A 154 -19.17 -1.95 12.62
N ALA A 155 -20.35 -2.55 12.52
CA ALA A 155 -20.72 -3.39 11.39
C ALA A 155 -20.93 -2.60 10.09
N ALA A 156 -21.26 -1.30 10.17
CA ALA A 156 -21.42 -0.45 8.98
C ALA A 156 -20.06 -0.16 8.37
N LEU A 157 -19.07 0.22 9.18
CA LEU A 157 -17.68 0.39 8.75
C LEU A 157 -17.14 -0.87 8.08
N LEU A 158 -17.34 -2.04 8.68
CA LEU A 158 -16.85 -3.31 8.12
C LEU A 158 -17.52 -3.66 6.78
N ARG A 159 -18.79 -3.28 6.58
CA ARG A 159 -19.46 -3.42 5.28
C ARG A 159 -18.90 -2.44 4.26
N ASP A 160 -18.67 -1.19 4.65
CA ASP A 160 -18.12 -0.16 3.77
C ASP A 160 -16.71 -0.51 3.31
N ILE A 161 -15.83 -0.99 4.20
CA ILE A 161 -14.49 -1.49 3.84
C ILE A 161 -14.56 -2.61 2.80
N LYS A 162 -15.52 -3.53 2.94
CA LYS A 162 -15.70 -4.65 2.01
C LYS A 162 -16.24 -4.22 0.65
N ALA A 163 -17.15 -3.25 0.63
CA ALA A 163 -17.80 -2.79 -0.59
C ALA A 163 -16.98 -1.75 -1.36
N HIS A 164 -16.24 -0.91 -0.63
CA HIS A 164 -15.55 0.26 -1.14
C HIS A 164 -14.12 0.37 -0.58
N PRO A 165 -13.27 -0.67 -0.74
CA PRO A 165 -11.91 -0.65 -0.21
C PRO A 165 -11.09 0.53 -0.73
N GLU A 166 -11.38 1.03 -1.94
CA GLU A 166 -10.72 2.19 -2.55
C GLU A 166 -10.90 3.50 -1.77
N LYS A 167 -11.87 3.56 -0.86
CA LYS A 167 -12.10 4.69 0.05
C LYS A 167 -11.29 4.60 1.35
N PHE A 168 -10.44 3.58 1.49
CA PHE A 168 -9.62 3.37 2.68
C PHE A 168 -8.15 3.26 2.31
N TYR A 169 -7.30 3.67 3.25
CA TYR A 169 -5.85 3.55 3.10
C TYR A 169 -5.18 3.09 4.38
N PHE A 170 -4.10 2.33 4.21
CA PHE A 170 -3.21 1.95 5.29
C PHE A 170 -2.19 3.07 5.49
N ASN A 171 -1.84 3.31 6.74
CA ASN A 171 -0.82 4.26 7.11
C ASN A 171 0.06 3.69 8.22
N LEU A 172 1.37 3.91 8.12
CA LEU A 172 2.35 3.50 9.10
C LEU A 172 3.19 4.70 9.48
N HIS A 173 3.41 4.89 10.78
CA HIS A 173 4.13 6.03 11.34
C HIS A 173 5.44 5.59 11.98
N THR A 174 6.43 6.47 12.00
CA THR A 174 7.69 6.28 12.72
C THR A 174 7.94 7.45 13.66
N GLY A 175 9.04 7.41 14.42
CA GLY A 175 9.47 8.57 15.22
C GLY A 175 9.88 9.77 14.36
N GLU A 176 10.51 9.50 13.21
CA GLU A 176 10.94 10.53 12.24
C GLU A 176 9.75 11.14 11.47
N PHE A 177 8.77 10.31 11.09
CA PHE A 177 7.58 10.71 10.35
C PHE A 177 6.31 10.46 11.16
N PRO A 178 6.05 11.25 12.22
CA PRO A 178 4.91 11.05 13.11
C PRO A 178 3.57 11.37 12.42
N GLY A 179 3.54 12.17 11.35
CA GLY A 179 2.33 12.41 10.57
C GLY A 179 1.98 11.27 9.61
N GLY A 180 2.92 10.37 9.34
CA GLY A 180 2.79 9.26 8.39
C GLY A 180 4.10 9.02 7.64
N ALA A 181 4.74 7.87 7.86
CA ALA A 181 5.97 7.51 7.14
C ALA A 181 5.64 6.98 5.74
N VAL A 182 4.68 6.06 5.64
CA VAL A 182 4.25 5.47 4.37
C VAL A 182 2.74 5.27 4.31
N ARG A 183 2.17 5.47 3.12
CA ARG A 183 0.73 5.38 2.83
C ARG A 183 0.43 4.54 1.59
N GLY A 184 -0.73 3.88 1.56
CA GLY A 184 -1.21 3.16 0.37
C GLY A 184 -2.70 2.85 0.44
N GLN A 185 -3.41 2.99 -0.69
CA GLN A 185 -4.84 2.64 -0.78
C GLN A 185 -5.05 1.13 -0.57
N ALA A 186 -6.22 0.76 -0.03
CA ALA A 186 -6.60 -0.63 0.14
C ALA A 186 -7.21 -1.21 -1.14
N PHE A 187 -6.82 -2.44 -1.48
CA PHE A 187 -7.34 -3.19 -2.61
C PHE A 187 -7.90 -4.53 -2.13
N ALA A 188 -9.13 -4.88 -2.56
CA ALA A 188 -9.68 -6.21 -2.28
C ALA A 188 -8.95 -7.28 -3.08
N LEU A 189 -8.63 -8.40 -2.42
CA LEU A 189 -8.00 -9.56 -3.04
C LEU A 189 -9.07 -10.58 -3.49
N PRO A 190 -8.83 -11.26 -4.64
CA PRO A 190 -9.76 -12.25 -5.18
C PRO A 190 -9.73 -13.59 -4.44
N GLY A 191 -8.72 -13.82 -3.59
CA GLY A 191 -8.46 -15.09 -2.93
C GLY A 191 -7.95 -14.94 -1.50
N ARG A 192 -7.84 -16.07 -0.80
CA ARG A 192 -7.36 -16.15 0.59
C ARG A 192 -5.85 -16.00 0.63
N VAL A 193 -5.32 -15.29 1.61
CA VAL A 193 -3.88 -15.14 1.79
C VAL A 193 -3.47 -15.57 3.19
N ASP A 194 -2.32 -16.24 3.30
CA ASP A 194 -1.69 -16.47 4.59
C ASP A 194 -1.06 -15.19 5.11
N LEU A 195 -1.80 -14.38 5.88
CA LEU A 195 -1.32 -13.07 6.31
C LEU A 195 0.10 -13.10 6.93
N PRO A 196 0.40 -13.91 7.97
CA PRO A 196 1.74 -13.97 8.53
C PRO A 196 2.76 -14.69 7.64
N GLY A 197 2.37 -15.73 6.90
CA GLY A 197 3.27 -16.49 6.05
C GLY A 197 3.73 -15.68 4.83
N THR A 198 2.79 -15.06 4.14
CA THR A 198 3.03 -14.31 2.91
C THR A 198 3.91 -13.09 3.12
N ILE A 199 3.84 -12.43 4.28
CA ILE A 199 4.59 -11.19 4.51
C ILE A 199 6.02 -11.42 5.04
N ARG A 200 6.32 -12.64 5.47
CA ARG A 200 7.68 -13.06 5.84
C ARG A 200 8.53 -13.38 4.61
N ASP A 201 7.87 -13.66 3.49
CA ASP A 201 8.51 -13.91 2.22
C ASP A 201 8.61 -12.61 1.42
N SER A 202 9.71 -12.43 0.71
CA SER A 202 9.97 -11.25 -0.12
C SER A 202 9.00 -11.21 -1.32
N ALA A 203 7.74 -10.85 -1.11
CA ALA A 203 6.71 -10.83 -2.16
C ALA A 203 6.69 -9.52 -2.98
N LEU A 204 7.23 -8.43 -2.41
CA LEU A 204 7.26 -7.11 -3.02
C LEU A 204 8.50 -6.93 -3.92
N ARG A 205 8.30 -6.44 -5.13
CA ARG A 205 9.33 -6.21 -6.14
C ARG A 205 9.07 -4.93 -6.91
N GLY A 206 9.87 -3.90 -6.65
CA GLY A 206 9.84 -2.66 -7.42
C GLY A 206 10.46 -2.83 -8.81
N VAL A 207 9.98 -2.05 -9.78
CA VAL A 207 10.64 -1.88 -11.08
C VAL A 207 11.96 -1.14 -10.89
N VAL A 208 13.06 -1.74 -11.36
CA VAL A 208 14.40 -1.10 -11.35
C VAL A 208 14.61 -0.32 -12.65
N LYS A 209 14.15 -0.89 -13.77
CA LYS A 209 14.15 -0.26 -15.09
C LYS A 209 12.92 -0.74 -15.83
N GLY A 210 12.09 0.16 -16.35
CA GLY A 210 10.84 -0.20 -17.00
C GLY A 210 10.43 0.74 -18.10
N SER A 211 9.91 0.19 -19.19
CA SER A 211 9.22 0.94 -20.23
C SER A 211 8.00 0.18 -20.73
N GLN A 212 6.88 0.88 -20.87
CA GLN A 212 5.77 0.40 -21.68
C GLN A 212 6.15 0.56 -23.15
N VAL A 213 5.94 -0.48 -23.94
CA VAL A 213 6.23 -0.47 -25.37
C VAL A 213 4.92 -0.43 -26.13
N TYR A 214 4.79 0.59 -26.99
CA TYR A 214 3.65 0.82 -27.83
C TYR A 214 4.03 0.66 -29.30
N ALA A 215 3.18 0.00 -30.08
CA ALA A 215 3.30 -0.06 -31.53
C ALA A 215 2.34 0.94 -32.18
N CYS A 216 2.79 1.60 -33.24
CA CYS A 216 1.93 2.43 -34.07
C CYS A 216 1.05 1.54 -34.95
N THR A 217 -0.23 1.43 -34.61
CA THR A 217 -1.16 0.53 -35.31
C THR A 217 -2.32 1.29 -35.94
N LYS A 218 -2.83 0.74 -37.04
CA LYS A 218 -4.01 1.26 -37.71
C LYS A 218 -5.25 1.00 -36.85
N GLN A 219 -5.99 2.06 -36.57
CA GLN A 219 -7.22 2.06 -35.79
C GLN A 219 -8.44 1.72 -36.67
N PRO A 220 -9.59 1.33 -36.08
CA PRO A 220 -10.80 0.99 -36.84
C PRO A 220 -11.32 2.11 -37.75
N ASP A 221 -11.07 3.37 -37.41
CA ASP A 221 -11.44 4.56 -38.19
C ASP A 221 -10.45 4.87 -39.34
N GLY A 222 -9.41 4.05 -39.51
CA GLY A 222 -8.37 4.21 -40.52
C GLY A 222 -7.22 5.13 -40.12
N THR A 223 -7.30 5.81 -38.98
CA THR A 223 -6.18 6.59 -38.41
C THR A 223 -5.11 5.66 -37.81
N TYR A 224 -3.99 6.22 -37.37
CA TYR A 224 -2.93 5.48 -36.69
C TYR A 224 -2.73 6.05 -35.29
N ALA A 225 -2.65 5.16 -34.29
CA ALA A 225 -2.40 5.54 -32.91
C ALA A 225 -1.52 4.49 -32.22
N PHE A 226 -0.90 4.88 -31.12
CA PHE A 226 -0.09 3.97 -30.30
C PHE A 226 -0.99 3.02 -29.50
N THR A 227 -0.79 1.72 -29.70
CA THR A 227 -1.47 0.65 -28.97
C THR A 227 -0.47 -0.19 -28.20
N GLN A 228 -0.85 -0.71 -27.02
CA GLN A 228 0.03 -1.54 -26.21
C GLN A 228 0.58 -2.71 -27.03
N ASP A 229 1.90 -2.88 -27.03
CA ASP A 229 2.59 -3.93 -27.77
C ASP A 229 3.37 -4.85 -26.84
N ASN A 230 4.12 -4.29 -25.89
CA ASN A 230 4.90 -5.08 -24.94
C ASN A 230 5.21 -4.26 -23.67
N VAL A 231 5.91 -4.88 -22.73
CA VAL A 231 6.60 -4.21 -21.65
C VAL A 231 8.05 -4.68 -21.67
N GLU A 232 8.96 -3.77 -21.40
CA GLU A 232 10.37 -4.08 -21.18
C GLU A 232 10.72 -3.60 -19.78
N ALA A 233 10.68 -4.50 -18.80
CA ALA A 233 11.04 -4.15 -17.44
C ALA A 233 11.86 -5.23 -16.75
N THR A 234 12.76 -4.78 -15.87
CA THR A 234 13.46 -5.62 -14.90
C THR A 234 13.07 -5.13 -13.51
N LEU A 235 12.54 -6.05 -12.70
CA LEU A 235 12.16 -5.80 -11.32
C LEU A 235 13.32 -6.20 -10.41
N GLN A 236 13.26 -5.78 -9.14
CA GLN A 236 14.19 -6.23 -8.11
C GLN A 236 14.35 -7.77 -8.09
N GLY A 237 15.55 -8.26 -7.76
CA GLY A 237 15.85 -9.69 -7.84
C GLY A 237 15.95 -10.23 -9.27
N ASP A 238 16.25 -9.34 -10.23
CA ASP A 238 16.47 -9.66 -11.65
C ASP A 238 15.31 -10.42 -12.29
N ILE A 239 14.08 -10.09 -11.91
CA ILE A 239 12.88 -10.65 -12.53
C ILE A 239 12.61 -9.88 -13.83
N ASP A 240 12.65 -10.58 -14.95
CA ASP A 240 12.27 -10.04 -16.24
C ASP A 240 10.75 -9.97 -16.36
N HIS A 241 10.24 -8.83 -16.82
CA HIS A 241 8.83 -8.59 -17.09
C HIS A 241 8.63 -8.16 -18.54
N THR A 242 7.90 -9.00 -19.27
CA THR A 242 7.56 -8.85 -20.68
C THR A 242 6.13 -9.32 -20.94
N PHE A 243 5.66 -9.28 -22.19
CA PHE A 243 4.52 -10.07 -22.62
C PHE A 243 5.00 -11.39 -23.22
N ALA A 244 4.30 -12.49 -22.91
CA ALA A 244 4.65 -13.82 -23.42
C ALA A 244 4.58 -13.93 -24.95
N LYS A 245 3.84 -13.01 -25.59
CA LYS A 245 3.82 -12.78 -27.03
C LYS A 245 3.73 -11.27 -27.27
N PRO A 246 4.51 -10.67 -28.20
CA PRO A 246 4.32 -9.28 -28.59
C PRO A 246 2.91 -9.03 -29.15
N GLY A 247 2.45 -7.78 -29.03
CA GLY A 247 1.13 -7.33 -29.42
C GLY A 247 0.14 -7.24 -28.25
N PRO A 248 -1.03 -6.61 -28.46
CA PRO A 248 -1.95 -6.21 -27.39
C PRO A 248 -2.62 -7.39 -26.67
N THR A 249 -2.46 -8.62 -27.17
CA THR A 249 -3.15 -9.81 -26.67
C THR A 249 -2.26 -10.77 -25.90
N GLY A 250 -0.94 -10.52 -25.87
CA GLY A 250 -0.02 -11.32 -25.08
C GLY A 250 -0.26 -11.11 -23.58
N PRO A 251 -0.36 -12.17 -22.76
CA PRO A 251 -0.46 -11.98 -21.33
C PRO A 251 0.87 -11.42 -20.79
N PRO A 252 0.85 -10.50 -19.81
CA PRO A 252 2.05 -10.14 -19.07
C PRO A 252 2.67 -11.38 -18.44
N GLN A 253 4.00 -11.43 -18.41
CA GLN A 253 4.81 -12.51 -17.89
C GLN A 253 5.88 -11.95 -16.96
N TRP A 254 6.22 -12.71 -15.92
CA TRP A 254 7.35 -12.45 -15.02
C TRP A 254 8.20 -13.71 -14.92
N ILE A 255 9.50 -13.59 -15.13
CA ILE A 255 10.46 -14.70 -15.14
C ILE A 255 11.58 -14.37 -14.16
N ALA A 256 11.73 -15.19 -13.12
CA ALA A 256 12.82 -15.04 -12.16
C ALA A 256 14.08 -15.81 -12.61
N PRO A 257 15.28 -15.44 -12.12
CA PRO A 257 16.54 -16.12 -12.47
C PRO A 257 16.58 -17.61 -12.08
N ASP A 258 15.79 -18.02 -11.09
CA ASP A 258 15.68 -19.42 -10.66
C ASP A 258 14.77 -20.29 -11.56
N GLY A 259 14.25 -19.71 -12.66
CA GLY A 259 13.40 -20.39 -13.63
C GLY A 259 11.93 -20.46 -13.24
N SER A 260 11.54 -19.99 -12.06
CA SER A 260 10.13 -19.79 -11.72
C SER A 260 9.56 -18.64 -12.57
N SER A 261 8.37 -18.84 -13.12
CA SER A 261 7.70 -17.81 -13.91
C SER A 261 6.19 -17.95 -13.86
N VAL A 262 5.52 -16.82 -14.03
CA VAL A 262 4.06 -16.74 -14.12
C VAL A 262 3.63 -15.81 -15.25
N THR A 263 2.46 -16.07 -15.81
CA THR A 263 1.71 -15.12 -16.65
C THR A 263 0.53 -14.55 -15.88
N GLY A 264 0.01 -13.40 -16.30
CA GLY A 264 -1.10 -12.73 -15.65
C GLY A 264 -2.31 -12.53 -16.56
N SER A 265 -3.52 -12.63 -16.00
CA SER A 265 -4.74 -12.10 -16.60
C SER A 265 -5.37 -11.07 -15.69
N VAL A 266 -5.78 -9.92 -16.24
CA VAL A 266 -6.35 -8.82 -15.46
C VAL A 266 -7.70 -9.24 -14.87
N LEU A 267 -7.83 -9.13 -13.55
CA LEU A 267 -9.08 -9.30 -12.81
C LEU A 267 -9.75 -7.95 -12.54
N ASN A 268 -8.95 -7.00 -12.08
CA ASN A 268 -9.41 -5.65 -11.77
C ASN A 268 -8.38 -4.62 -12.25
N LYS A 269 -8.89 -3.45 -12.60
CA LYS A 269 -8.14 -2.31 -13.11
C LYS A 269 -8.59 -1.06 -12.37
N PHE A 270 -7.64 -0.27 -11.89
CA PHE A 270 -7.88 0.96 -11.14
C PHE A 270 -7.08 2.09 -11.77
N ASP A 271 -7.71 3.23 -12.00
CA ASP A 271 -7.01 4.41 -12.51
C ASP A 271 -6.09 4.98 -11.42
N ASN A 272 -4.89 5.41 -11.80
CA ASN A 272 -3.88 5.93 -10.86
C ASN A 272 -3.52 7.40 -11.13
N GLY A 273 -4.53 8.21 -11.47
CA GLY A 273 -4.34 9.60 -11.85
C GLY A 273 -3.81 9.78 -13.28
N GLU A 274 -3.79 11.03 -13.73
CA GLU A 274 -3.32 11.41 -15.06
C GLU A 274 -1.82 11.12 -15.23
N GLY A 275 -1.41 10.68 -16.42
CA GLY A 275 -0.01 10.40 -16.74
C GLY A 275 0.50 9.04 -16.26
N ASN A 276 -0.26 8.30 -15.45
CA ASN A 276 0.13 7.00 -14.91
C ASN A 276 -0.66 5.86 -15.54
N ILE A 277 0.02 4.76 -15.84
CA ILE A 277 -0.68 3.54 -16.23
C ILE A 277 -1.56 3.03 -15.07
N PRO A 278 -2.67 2.36 -15.36
CA PRO A 278 -3.57 1.84 -14.34
C PRO A 278 -2.89 0.82 -13.42
N GLU A 279 -3.30 0.82 -12.16
CA GLU A 279 -2.98 -0.25 -11.22
C GLU A 279 -3.83 -1.49 -11.54
N LEU A 280 -3.27 -2.67 -11.30
CA LEU A 280 -3.89 -3.93 -11.70
C LEU A 280 -3.88 -4.94 -10.57
N ILE A 281 -4.95 -5.72 -10.48
CA ILE A 281 -4.95 -7.01 -9.81
C ILE A 281 -5.07 -8.07 -10.90
N LEU A 282 -4.12 -8.99 -10.94
CA LEU A 282 -4.06 -10.04 -11.93
C LEU A 282 -4.15 -11.42 -11.29
N LYS A 283 -4.86 -12.33 -11.94
CA LYS A 283 -4.76 -13.76 -11.68
C LYS A 283 -3.47 -14.27 -12.30
N ALA A 284 -2.63 -14.90 -11.51
CA ALA A 284 -1.39 -15.52 -11.99
C ALA A 284 -1.63 -16.96 -12.44
N THR A 285 -0.94 -17.35 -13.52
CA THR A 285 -0.86 -18.74 -13.99
C THR A 285 0.60 -19.12 -14.07
N GLN A 286 1.01 -20.15 -13.34
CA GLN A 286 2.38 -20.63 -13.36
C GLN A 286 2.76 -21.18 -14.73
N THR A 287 3.91 -20.76 -15.24
CA THR A 287 4.44 -21.17 -16.55
C THR A 287 5.86 -21.74 -16.46
N GLY A 288 6.57 -21.47 -15.38
CA GLY A 288 7.94 -21.93 -15.15
C GLY A 288 8.02 -23.03 -14.08
N ALA A 289 9.19 -23.09 -13.43
CA ALA A 289 9.45 -24.04 -12.35
C ALA A 289 8.39 -23.96 -11.23
N ASP A 290 8.10 -25.12 -10.63
CA ASP A 290 7.15 -25.30 -9.52
C ASP A 290 7.75 -25.00 -8.15
N LYS A 291 9.02 -24.57 -8.14
CA LYS A 291 9.79 -24.09 -7.00
C LYS A 291 10.51 -22.82 -7.41
N GLY A 292 10.82 -21.97 -6.45
CA GLY A 292 11.48 -20.69 -6.67
C GLY A 292 10.62 -19.51 -6.27
N LEU A 293 11.11 -18.33 -6.56
CA LEU A 293 10.60 -17.05 -6.10
C LEU A 293 9.16 -16.78 -6.52
N LEU A 294 8.81 -17.08 -7.77
CA LEU A 294 7.48 -16.85 -8.33
C LEU A 294 6.59 -18.09 -8.29
N ALA A 295 7.11 -19.23 -7.86
CA ALA A 295 6.36 -20.47 -7.79
C ALA A 295 5.15 -20.31 -6.85
N LYS A 296 4.03 -20.95 -7.21
CA LYS A 296 2.75 -20.88 -6.44
C LYS A 296 2.11 -19.50 -6.34
N THR A 297 2.64 -18.48 -7.03
CA THR A 297 1.94 -17.19 -7.12
C THR A 297 0.58 -17.41 -7.80
N GLN A 298 -0.48 -16.92 -7.17
CA GLN A 298 -1.85 -16.99 -7.69
C GLN A 298 -2.44 -15.60 -7.96
N THR A 299 -1.93 -14.57 -7.29
CA THR A 299 -2.33 -13.17 -7.52
C THR A 299 -1.08 -12.30 -7.68
N VAL A 300 -1.08 -11.42 -8.68
CA VAL A 300 -0.07 -10.36 -8.83
C VAL A 300 -0.78 -9.03 -8.74
N LEU A 301 -0.30 -8.12 -7.90
CA LEU A 301 -0.75 -6.74 -7.88
C LEU A 301 0.33 -5.87 -8.52
N ARG A 302 -0.06 -4.95 -9.39
CA ARG A 302 0.77 -3.85 -9.88
C ARG A 302 0.22 -2.56 -9.30
N LEU A 303 0.92 -1.99 -8.32
CA LEU A 303 0.51 -0.82 -7.55
C LEU A 303 1.54 0.30 -7.68
N ASN A 304 1.21 1.50 -7.21
CA ASN A 304 2.10 2.67 -7.16
C ASN A 304 2.76 2.96 -8.51
N THR A 305 1.97 2.92 -9.58
CA THR A 305 2.46 3.15 -10.94
C THR A 305 2.77 4.63 -11.17
N GLU A 306 3.90 4.92 -11.78
CA GLU A 306 4.24 6.27 -12.25
C GLU A 306 4.62 6.23 -13.72
N GLY A 307 4.04 7.10 -14.54
CA GLY A 307 4.33 7.18 -15.97
C GLY A 307 3.75 6.02 -16.79
N GLY A 308 4.38 5.78 -17.94
CA GLY A 308 4.07 4.66 -18.84
C GLY A 308 2.87 4.85 -19.76
N VAL A 309 2.12 5.95 -19.70
CA VAL A 309 0.93 6.16 -20.55
C VAL A 309 1.33 6.28 -22.03
N ALA A 310 0.52 5.68 -22.91
CA ALA A 310 0.73 5.77 -24.36
C ALA A 310 0.84 7.23 -24.83
N PRO A 311 1.76 7.56 -25.76
CA PRO A 311 1.80 8.90 -26.34
C PRO A 311 0.46 9.26 -27.00
N ALA A 312 -0.04 10.46 -26.72
CA ALA A 312 -1.29 10.94 -27.29
C ALA A 312 -1.14 11.32 -28.77
N GLY A 313 -2.26 11.31 -29.49
CA GLY A 313 -2.33 11.75 -30.89
C GLY A 313 -2.04 10.64 -31.90
N THR A 314 -1.92 11.04 -33.17
CA THR A 314 -1.66 10.12 -34.27
C THR A 314 -0.18 9.76 -34.36
N CYS A 315 0.12 8.56 -34.85
CA CYS A 315 1.50 8.11 -35.09
C CYS A 315 1.73 7.77 -36.57
N ASP A 316 3.01 7.66 -36.97
CA ASP A 316 3.42 7.27 -38.33
C ASP A 316 4.17 5.93 -38.27
N ALA A 317 3.58 4.88 -38.84
CA ALA A 317 4.15 3.53 -38.80
C ALA A 317 5.43 3.36 -39.63
N GLY A 318 5.70 4.25 -40.59
CA GLY A 318 6.93 4.23 -41.41
C GLY A 318 8.08 4.98 -40.76
N ALA A 319 7.80 6.10 -40.08
CA ALA A 319 8.81 6.93 -39.42
C ALA A 319 9.05 6.51 -37.95
N HIS A 320 8.00 6.18 -37.21
CA HIS A 320 8.03 5.89 -35.77
C HIS A 320 7.14 4.66 -35.45
N PRO A 321 7.59 3.45 -35.83
CA PRO A 321 6.79 2.23 -35.69
C PRO A 321 6.51 1.87 -34.22
N THR A 322 7.36 2.31 -33.29
CA THR A 322 7.21 2.03 -31.86
C THR A 322 7.55 3.23 -30.99
N ALA A 323 7.00 3.26 -29.78
CA ALA A 323 7.34 4.21 -28.73
C ALA A 323 7.60 3.46 -27.42
N LYS A 324 8.63 3.90 -26.68
CA LYS A 324 8.94 3.40 -25.33
C LYS A 324 8.67 4.52 -24.33
N VAL A 325 7.77 4.28 -23.38
CA VAL A 325 7.42 5.25 -22.34
C VAL A 325 7.90 4.71 -21.00
N PRO A 326 8.85 5.38 -20.32
CA PRO A 326 9.34 4.96 -19.01
C PRO A 326 8.21 4.85 -17.99
N TYR A 327 8.31 3.87 -17.10
CA TYR A 327 7.40 3.75 -15.96
C TYR A 327 8.08 3.10 -14.75
N THR A 328 7.56 3.38 -13.56
CA THR A 328 7.86 2.66 -12.32
C THR A 328 6.58 2.01 -11.79
N ALA A 329 6.73 0.96 -10.98
CA ALA A 329 5.63 0.31 -10.28
C ALA A 329 6.17 -0.60 -9.17
N ASP A 330 5.31 -0.93 -8.22
CA ASP A 330 5.52 -1.98 -7.24
C ASP A 330 4.70 -3.22 -7.61
N TYR A 331 5.36 -4.38 -7.66
CA TYR A 331 4.70 -5.67 -7.88
C TYR A 331 4.66 -6.49 -6.60
N LEU A 332 3.47 -6.97 -6.23
CA LEU A 332 3.28 -7.86 -5.10
C LEU A 332 2.82 -9.24 -5.59
N PHE A 333 3.66 -10.26 -5.40
CA PHE A 333 3.40 -11.64 -5.81
C PHE A 333 2.86 -12.44 -4.62
N LEU A 334 1.57 -12.76 -4.65
CA LEU A 334 0.89 -13.43 -3.54
C LEU A 334 0.58 -14.89 -3.89
N ALA A 335 1.07 -15.79 -3.07
CA ALA A 335 0.54 -17.16 -2.98
C ALA A 335 -0.75 -17.12 -2.16
N THR A 336 -1.84 -17.67 -2.71
CA THR A 336 -3.07 -17.89 -1.95
C THR A 336 -3.08 -19.30 -1.37
N GLN A 337 -3.65 -19.45 -0.16
CA GLN A 337 -3.84 -20.76 0.48
C GLN A 337 -4.99 -21.54 -0.15
#